data_AF-A0A955XRU1-F1
#
_entry.id   AF-A0A955XRU1-F1
#
_cell.length_a   1.000
_cell.length_b   1.000
_cell.length_c   1.000
_cell.angle_alpha   90.00
_cell.angle_beta   90.00
_cell.angle_gamma   90.00
#
_symmetry.space_group_name_H-M   'P 1'
#
loop_
_entity.id
_entity.type
_entity.pdbx_description
1 polymer ?
#
loop_
_entity_poly.entity_id
_entity_poly.type
_entity_poly.pdbx_seq_one_letter_code
_entity_poly.pdbx_strand_id
1 'polypeptide(L)'
;MPELPNLFRFASRELHQDAFLAWLISWASPAYARFDDRLHLSAKSVVEALLAGHSTLRGVTVGEVDSVQTQTKNIDVFARVTLSSGRKLAVVIENKTTSGRHDNQLARYRAWVEARHPECEFVGIYCKTGWLDASDRQLPPGYVLVDREALLRALREHECKHPIYQEYLAYLAQVDERYRSNISDLATPDRMGYALSHAHVQWHLMESLFGEISPGWLYHGTNQGGAPWTQFGFHQMALPSGANETLFWRLDQRKPRRGGPVMPYLAVRQHQHFDRRDEAQKGAKLERLERYRNAWRDTFGADELRRMPLVASKPVADHQGKFESEVGVFFMGPGHCSLQDIRQWLPRFHAELEARIRLVAAS
;
A
#
# COMPACT_ATOMS: atom_id res chain seq x y z
N MET A 1 9.57 -28.56 16.00
CA MET A 1 11.05 -28.52 15.97
C MET A 1 11.47 -27.06 15.97
N PRO A 2 12.60 -26.70 16.61
CA PRO A 2 13.11 -25.33 16.55
C PRO A 2 13.45 -24.97 15.10
N GLU A 3 13.02 -23.79 14.66
CA GLU A 3 13.46 -23.24 13.38
C GLU A 3 14.94 -22.83 13.48
N LEU A 4 15.67 -22.99 12.38
CA LEU A 4 17.05 -22.49 12.30
C LEU A 4 17.06 -20.96 12.51
N PRO A 5 17.98 -20.42 13.33
CA PRO A 5 18.20 -18.98 13.41
C PRO A 5 18.49 -18.39 12.04
N ASN A 6 17.96 -17.20 11.77
CA ASN A 6 18.14 -16.48 10.51
C ASN A 6 18.51 -15.02 10.83
N LEU A 7 19.63 -14.56 10.29
CA LEU A 7 20.22 -13.24 10.55
C LEU A 7 19.21 -12.10 10.31
N PHE A 8 18.44 -12.18 9.23
CA PHE A 8 17.52 -11.14 8.80
C PHE A 8 16.25 -11.05 9.64
N ARG A 9 16.00 -12.02 10.53
CA ARG A 9 14.94 -11.92 11.54
C ARG A 9 15.29 -10.98 12.69
N PHE A 10 16.58 -10.80 12.97
CA PHE A 10 17.07 -9.99 14.10
C PHE A 10 17.43 -8.56 13.70
N ALA A 11 17.74 -8.32 12.43
CA ALA A 11 18.19 -7.02 11.96
C ALA A 11 17.03 -6.03 11.74
N SER A 12 17.24 -4.73 11.99
CA SER A 12 16.23 -3.70 11.74
C SER A 12 15.84 -3.65 10.26
N ARG A 13 14.53 -3.49 9.99
CA ARG A 13 13.93 -3.93 8.72
C ARG A 13 14.53 -3.32 7.45
N GLU A 14 14.85 -2.03 7.46
CA GLU A 14 15.34 -1.34 6.25
C GLU A 14 16.86 -1.47 6.10
N LEU A 15 17.62 -1.31 7.19
CA LEU A 15 19.09 -1.32 7.14
C LEU A 15 19.69 -2.66 6.68
N HIS A 16 19.06 -3.80 7.00
CA HIS A 16 19.57 -5.08 6.53
C HIS A 16 19.31 -5.31 5.04
N GLN A 17 18.25 -4.72 4.49
CA GLN A 17 17.96 -4.78 3.07
C GLN A 17 19.00 -3.96 2.29
N ASP A 18 19.37 -2.77 2.78
CA ASP A 18 20.46 -1.95 2.22
C ASP A 18 21.77 -2.74 2.18
N ALA A 19 22.15 -3.31 3.33
CA ALA A 19 23.38 -4.09 3.47
C ALA A 19 23.38 -5.32 2.56
N PHE A 20 22.27 -6.06 2.50
CA PHE A 20 22.15 -7.23 1.63
C PHE A 20 22.26 -6.87 0.15
N LEU A 21 21.55 -5.83 -0.31
CA LEU A 21 21.60 -5.42 -1.71
C LEU A 21 22.98 -4.89 -2.09
N ALA A 22 23.63 -4.08 -1.25
CA ALA A 22 24.99 -3.62 -1.49
C ALA A 22 26.00 -4.78 -1.52
N TRP A 23 25.90 -5.72 -0.58
CA TRP A 23 26.70 -6.95 -0.57
C TRP A 23 26.48 -7.76 -1.86
N LEU A 24 25.23 -8.00 -2.25
CA LEU A 24 24.90 -8.78 -3.43
C LEU A 24 25.38 -8.10 -4.72
N ILE A 25 25.16 -6.79 -4.88
CA ILE A 25 25.63 -6.03 -6.05
C ILE A 25 27.15 -6.07 -6.15
N SER A 26 27.86 -6.04 -5.02
CA SER A 26 29.33 -6.15 -5.03
C SER A 26 29.78 -7.48 -5.63
N TRP A 27 29.11 -8.59 -5.30
CA TRP A 27 29.39 -9.91 -5.88
C TRP A 27 29.15 -10.01 -7.39
N ALA A 28 28.37 -9.11 -7.98
CA ALA A 28 28.17 -9.08 -9.43
C ALA A 28 29.42 -8.61 -10.20
N SER A 29 30.47 -8.11 -9.53
CA SER A 29 31.75 -7.81 -10.18
C SER A 29 32.52 -9.10 -10.55
N PRO A 30 33.06 -9.23 -11.77
CA PRO A 30 33.88 -10.38 -12.18
C PRO A 30 35.10 -10.62 -11.29
N ALA A 31 35.59 -9.58 -10.59
CA ALA A 31 36.70 -9.70 -9.64
C ALA A 31 36.43 -10.70 -8.50
N TYR A 32 35.16 -10.97 -8.21
CA TYR A 32 34.76 -11.90 -7.15
C TYR A 32 34.43 -13.33 -7.64
N ALA A 33 34.33 -13.55 -8.96
CA ALA A 33 34.05 -14.87 -9.55
C ALA A 33 35.04 -15.94 -9.08
N ARG A 34 36.30 -15.57 -8.89
CA ARG A 34 37.35 -16.48 -8.39
C ARG A 34 37.14 -16.99 -6.96
N PHE A 35 36.33 -16.31 -6.15
CA PHE A 35 36.07 -16.69 -4.76
C PHE A 35 34.81 -17.54 -4.63
N ASP A 36 33.77 -17.19 -5.37
CA ASP A 36 32.53 -17.97 -5.48
C ASP A 36 31.83 -17.64 -6.80
N ASP A 37 32.08 -18.46 -7.82
CA ASP A 37 31.54 -18.26 -9.16
C ASP A 37 30.01 -18.37 -9.19
N ARG A 38 29.43 -19.25 -8.36
CA ARG A 38 27.96 -19.42 -8.29
C ARG A 38 27.30 -18.21 -7.66
N LEU A 39 27.88 -17.65 -6.59
CA LEU A 39 27.38 -16.42 -5.99
C LEU A 39 27.57 -15.24 -6.95
N HIS A 40 28.70 -15.15 -7.63
CA HIS A 40 28.93 -14.11 -8.66
C HIS A 40 27.86 -14.14 -9.75
N LEU A 41 27.62 -15.31 -10.35
CA LEU A 41 26.61 -15.47 -11.41
C LEU A 41 25.19 -15.17 -10.90
N SER A 42 24.86 -15.62 -9.68
CA SER A 42 23.55 -15.34 -9.07
C SER A 42 23.37 -13.85 -8.78
N ALA A 43 24.40 -13.20 -8.24
CA ALA A 43 24.41 -11.76 -8.00
C ALA A 43 24.25 -10.97 -9.30
N LYS A 44 25.00 -11.35 -10.34
CA LYS A 44 24.93 -10.73 -11.66
C LYS A 44 23.53 -10.83 -12.25
N SER A 45 22.93 -12.02 -12.24
CA SER A 45 21.55 -12.23 -12.71
C SER A 45 20.54 -11.37 -11.93
N VAL A 46 20.65 -11.31 -10.60
CA VAL A 46 19.76 -10.46 -9.80
C VAL A 46 19.91 -8.99 -10.17
N VAL A 47 21.13 -8.48 -10.36
CA VAL A 47 21.35 -7.09 -10.80
C VAL A 47 20.73 -6.84 -12.17
N GLU A 48 20.91 -7.75 -13.14
CA GLU A 48 20.31 -7.66 -14.47
C GLU A 48 18.78 -7.66 -14.41
N ALA A 49 18.18 -8.49 -13.55
CA ALA A 49 16.74 -8.52 -13.32
C ALA A 49 16.20 -7.22 -12.68
N LEU A 50 16.95 -6.61 -11.75
CA LEU A 50 16.62 -5.30 -11.19
C LEU A 50 16.65 -4.19 -12.25
N LEU A 51 17.66 -4.22 -13.14
CA LEU A 51 17.79 -3.26 -14.23
C LEU A 51 16.68 -3.43 -15.29
N ALA A 52 16.24 -4.66 -15.55
CA ALA A 52 15.19 -4.97 -16.54
C ALA A 52 13.82 -4.34 -16.24
N GLY A 53 13.61 -3.82 -15.02
CA GLY A 53 12.47 -2.96 -14.71
C GLY A 53 12.43 -1.70 -15.59
N HIS A 54 13.59 -1.20 -16.02
CA HIS A 54 13.72 -0.15 -17.03
C HIS A 54 13.62 -0.76 -18.42
N SER A 55 12.69 -0.26 -19.23
CA SER A 55 12.45 -0.79 -20.58
C SER A 55 13.69 -0.73 -21.48
N THR A 56 14.54 0.30 -21.33
CA THR A 56 15.80 0.49 -22.08
C THR A 56 16.95 -0.39 -21.60
N LEU A 57 16.77 -1.11 -20.49
CA LEU A 57 17.76 -1.99 -19.87
C LEU A 57 17.30 -3.46 -19.84
N ARG A 58 16.22 -3.81 -20.53
CA ARG A 58 15.81 -5.21 -20.66
C ARG A 58 16.83 -6.00 -21.49
N GLY A 59 17.26 -7.14 -20.98
CA GLY A 59 18.19 -8.04 -21.66
C GLY A 59 19.63 -7.51 -21.72
N VAL A 60 19.98 -6.49 -20.93
CA VAL A 60 21.37 -6.04 -20.81
C VAL A 60 22.19 -7.06 -20.03
N THR A 61 23.50 -7.07 -20.30
CA THR A 61 24.46 -7.85 -19.54
C THR A 61 25.36 -6.93 -18.73
N VAL A 62 25.48 -7.22 -17.44
CA VAL A 62 26.42 -6.54 -16.54
C VAL A 62 27.84 -7.00 -16.87
N GLY A 63 28.70 -6.04 -17.22
CA GLY A 63 30.11 -6.29 -17.49
C GLY A 63 30.96 -6.18 -16.22
N GLU A 64 30.84 -5.05 -15.52
CA GLU A 64 31.61 -4.76 -14.30
C GLU A 64 30.77 -3.93 -13.31
N VAL A 65 31.08 -4.08 -12.02
CA VAL A 65 30.59 -3.19 -10.95
C VAL A 65 31.78 -2.42 -10.42
N ASP A 66 31.89 -1.14 -10.80
CA ASP A 66 33.06 -0.30 -10.51
C ASP A 66 33.11 0.08 -9.02
N SER A 67 31.97 0.36 -8.42
CA SER A 67 31.86 0.73 -7.00
C SER A 67 30.46 0.50 -6.46
N VAL A 68 30.37 0.21 -5.16
CA VAL A 68 29.13 0.13 -4.39
C VAL A 68 29.31 0.92 -3.10
N GLN A 69 28.33 1.75 -2.76
CA GLN A 69 28.32 2.58 -1.56
C GLN A 69 26.93 2.54 -0.93
N THR A 70 26.88 2.54 0.41
CA THR A 70 25.63 2.64 1.16
C THR A 70 25.55 3.97 1.90
N GLN A 71 24.34 4.46 2.14
CA GLN A 71 24.06 5.62 3.00
C GLN A 71 24.81 6.90 2.60
N THR A 72 25.23 7.01 1.35
CA THR A 72 25.94 8.18 0.82
C THR A 72 24.92 9.23 0.43
N LYS A 73 24.96 10.42 1.07
CA LYS A 73 23.96 11.49 0.86
C LYS A 73 22.51 11.01 1.10
N ASN A 74 22.36 10.11 2.07
CA ASN A 74 21.10 9.46 2.44
C ASN A 74 20.53 8.53 1.36
N ILE A 75 21.29 8.19 0.31
CA ILE A 75 20.93 7.15 -0.65
C ILE A 75 21.20 5.79 0.00
N ASP A 76 20.21 4.91 0.03
CA ASP A 76 20.33 3.59 0.66
C ASP A 76 21.43 2.75 0.02
N VAL A 77 21.39 2.58 -1.32
CA VAL A 77 22.46 1.94 -2.10
C VAL A 77 22.72 2.71 -3.39
N PHE A 78 24.00 3.01 -3.64
CA PHE A 78 24.51 3.57 -4.88
C PHE A 78 25.53 2.62 -5.51
N ALA A 79 25.42 2.34 -6.80
CA ALA A 79 26.38 1.52 -7.53
C ALA A 79 26.71 2.12 -8.90
N ARG A 80 27.98 2.03 -9.28
CA ARG A 80 28.44 2.28 -10.66
C ARG A 80 28.57 0.96 -11.38
N VAL A 81 27.84 0.80 -12.48
CA VAL A 81 27.79 -0.44 -13.25
C VAL A 81 28.15 -0.16 -14.70
N THR A 82 29.13 -0.88 -15.22
CA THR A 82 29.48 -0.85 -16.64
C THR A 82 28.87 -2.07 -17.32
N LEU A 83 27.99 -1.85 -18.30
CA LEU A 83 27.40 -2.92 -19.11
C LEU A 83 28.44 -3.49 -20.08
N SER A 84 28.24 -4.72 -20.56
CA SER A 84 29.10 -5.33 -21.59
C SER A 84 29.14 -4.53 -22.90
N SER A 85 28.14 -3.66 -23.13
CA SER A 85 28.12 -2.73 -24.27
C SER A 85 29.00 -1.49 -24.07
N GLY A 86 29.66 -1.34 -22.91
CA GLY A 86 30.45 -0.16 -22.53
C GLY A 86 29.65 1.00 -21.96
N ARG A 87 28.30 0.90 -21.88
CA ARG A 87 27.45 1.91 -21.24
C ARG A 87 27.71 1.93 -19.73
N LYS A 88 27.83 3.12 -19.14
CA LYS A 88 28.01 3.30 -17.71
C LYS A 88 26.71 3.75 -17.07
N LEU A 89 26.32 3.07 -15.99
CA LEU A 89 25.10 3.33 -15.25
C LEU A 89 25.45 3.78 -13.83
N ALA A 90 24.71 4.76 -13.34
CA ALA A 90 24.69 5.16 -11.94
C ALA A 90 23.37 4.68 -11.35
N VAL A 91 23.43 3.51 -10.71
CA VAL A 91 22.28 2.81 -10.13
C VAL A 91 22.06 3.32 -8.71
N VAL A 92 20.87 3.87 -8.47
CA VAL A 92 20.41 4.33 -7.15
C VAL A 92 19.25 3.45 -6.73
N ILE A 93 19.39 2.78 -5.59
CA ILE A 93 18.31 2.00 -4.98
C ILE A 93 17.86 2.73 -3.71
N GLU A 94 16.58 3.09 -3.66
CA GLU A 94 15.89 3.50 -2.42
C GLU A 94 15.07 2.31 -1.93
N ASN A 95 15.33 1.87 -0.71
CA ASN A 95 14.66 0.74 -0.08
C ASN A 95 13.54 1.22 0.83
N LYS A 96 12.41 0.51 0.77
CA LYS A 96 11.31 0.70 1.72
C LYS A 96 10.75 -0.62 2.17
N THR A 97 10.45 -0.71 3.46
CA THR A 97 9.71 -1.86 3.99
C THR A 97 8.22 -1.53 3.96
N THR A 98 7.74 -0.65 4.85
CA THR A 98 6.32 -0.29 4.94
C THR A 98 6.04 1.20 4.83
N SER A 99 7.05 2.05 4.98
CA SER A 99 6.90 3.49 4.95
C SER A 99 6.64 4.02 3.53
N GLY A 100 5.90 5.13 3.44
CA GLY A 100 5.69 5.87 2.20
C GLY A 100 6.88 6.76 1.86
N ARG A 101 6.78 7.45 0.73
CA ARG A 101 7.81 8.39 0.25
C ARG A 101 7.78 9.70 1.04
N HIS A 102 8.95 10.34 1.17
CA HIS A 102 9.06 11.73 1.62
C HIS A 102 9.36 12.64 0.44
N ASP A 103 8.74 13.82 0.40
CA ASP A 103 8.75 14.69 -0.77
C ASP A 103 10.17 15.13 -1.17
N ASN A 104 10.43 15.13 -2.48
CA ASN A 104 11.67 15.49 -3.17
C ASN A 104 12.93 14.64 -2.93
N GLN A 105 12.88 13.58 -2.13
CA GLN A 105 14.05 12.72 -1.89
C GLN A 105 14.61 12.11 -3.19
N LEU A 106 13.76 11.48 -4.00
CA LEU A 106 14.19 10.81 -5.24
C LEU A 106 14.75 11.77 -6.30
N ALA A 107 14.17 12.99 -6.39
CA ALA A 107 14.64 14.03 -7.28
C ALA A 107 16.03 14.55 -6.87
N ARG A 108 16.28 14.68 -5.56
CA ARG A 108 17.58 15.08 -5.03
C ARG A 108 18.68 14.06 -5.36
N TYR A 109 18.38 12.77 -5.32
CA TYR A 109 19.37 11.74 -5.69
C TYR A 109 19.73 11.80 -7.16
N ARG A 110 18.73 11.98 -8.04
CA ARG A 110 18.97 12.14 -9.47
C ARG A 110 19.87 13.35 -9.75
N ALA A 111 19.53 14.51 -9.17
CA ALA A 111 20.36 15.71 -9.31
C ALA A 111 21.79 15.52 -8.78
N TRP A 112 21.96 14.77 -7.68
CA TRP A 112 23.28 14.42 -7.16
C TRP A 112 24.05 13.54 -8.15
N VAL A 113 23.43 12.50 -8.72
CA VAL A 113 24.06 11.64 -9.72
C VAL A 113 24.46 12.44 -10.96
N GLU A 114 23.54 13.21 -11.53
CA GLU A 114 23.80 14.01 -12.74
C GLU A 114 24.95 15.02 -12.53
N ALA A 115 25.12 15.53 -11.31
CA ALA A 115 26.19 16.47 -10.98
C ALA A 115 27.55 15.84 -10.62
N ARG A 116 27.61 14.56 -10.19
CA ARG A 116 28.86 13.90 -9.76
C ARG A 116 29.32 12.78 -10.69
N HIS A 117 28.39 12.24 -11.47
CA HIS A 117 28.61 11.14 -12.41
C HIS A 117 28.02 11.48 -13.78
N PRO A 118 28.41 12.62 -14.41
CA PRO A 118 27.85 13.04 -15.69
C PRO A 118 28.16 12.06 -16.83
N GLU A 119 29.12 11.16 -16.65
CA GLU A 119 29.45 10.09 -17.59
C GLU A 119 28.50 8.88 -17.53
N CYS A 120 27.63 8.83 -16.52
CA CYS A 120 26.74 7.71 -16.26
C CYS A 120 25.28 8.06 -16.58
N GLU A 121 24.55 7.08 -17.13
CA GLU A 121 23.08 7.12 -17.21
C GLU A 121 22.48 6.89 -15.82
N PHE A 122 21.57 7.78 -15.38
CA PHE A 122 20.87 7.62 -14.11
C PHE A 122 19.86 6.47 -14.18
N VAL A 123 19.93 5.56 -13.21
CA VAL A 123 18.99 4.43 -13.07
C VAL A 123 18.49 4.37 -11.64
N GLY A 124 17.27 4.83 -11.42
CA GLY A 124 16.59 4.74 -10.12
C GLY A 124 15.82 3.43 -9.98
N ILE A 125 15.95 2.77 -8.84
CA ILE A 125 15.16 1.61 -8.44
C ILE A 125 14.54 1.93 -7.09
N TYR A 126 13.22 1.87 -7.02
CA TYR A 126 12.48 1.95 -5.77
C TYR A 126 12.13 0.52 -5.35
N CYS A 127 12.87 -0.03 -4.38
CA CYS A 127 12.77 -1.42 -3.97
C CYS A 127 11.91 -1.53 -2.70
N LYS A 128 10.65 -1.95 -2.84
CA LYS A 128 9.70 -2.02 -1.73
C LYS A 128 9.28 -3.45 -1.42
N THR A 129 9.68 -3.94 -0.24
CA THR A 129 9.45 -5.33 0.17
C THR A 129 8.22 -5.53 1.06
N GLY A 130 7.53 -4.47 1.50
CA GLY A 130 6.22 -4.56 2.16
C GLY A 130 5.05 -4.49 1.18
N TRP A 131 3.95 -3.88 1.60
CA TRP A 131 2.78 -3.68 0.73
C TRP A 131 2.88 -2.36 -0.03
N LEU A 132 2.21 -2.33 -1.18
CA LEU A 132 2.19 -1.20 -2.09
C LEU A 132 0.86 -0.45 -1.97
N ASP A 133 0.92 0.87 -1.91
CA ASP A 133 -0.22 1.74 -2.11
C ASP A 133 -0.14 2.48 -3.47
N ALA A 134 -1.12 3.33 -3.74
CA ALA A 134 -1.20 4.07 -4.99
C ALA A 134 0.01 5.00 -5.22
N SER A 135 0.62 5.51 -4.14
CA SER A 135 1.76 6.43 -4.21
C SER A 135 3.05 5.73 -4.64
N ASP A 136 3.19 4.44 -4.30
CA ASP A 136 4.33 3.62 -4.71
C ASP A 136 4.36 3.36 -6.22
N ARG A 137 3.19 3.41 -6.87
CA ARG A 137 3.05 3.21 -8.32
C ARG A 137 3.28 4.49 -9.14
N GLN A 138 3.39 5.64 -8.49
CA GLN A 138 3.60 6.95 -9.13
C GLN A 138 5.03 7.44 -8.92
N LEU A 139 5.99 6.77 -9.56
CA LEU A 139 7.40 7.10 -9.45
C LEU A 139 7.83 8.22 -10.42
N PRO A 140 8.81 9.06 -10.04
CA PRO A 140 9.30 10.12 -10.90
C PRO A 140 10.12 9.54 -12.07
N PRO A 141 10.30 10.29 -13.17
CA PRO A 141 11.04 9.82 -14.33
C PRO A 141 12.45 9.32 -13.96
N GLY A 142 12.81 8.16 -14.51
CA GLY A 142 14.09 7.49 -14.23
C GLY A 142 14.06 6.55 -13.03
N TYR A 143 12.92 6.36 -12.37
CA TYR A 143 12.73 5.31 -11.35
C TYR A 143 11.79 4.19 -11.84
N VAL A 144 12.09 2.96 -11.42
CA VAL A 144 11.20 1.80 -11.58
C VAL A 144 10.91 1.16 -10.23
N LEU A 145 9.72 0.60 -10.08
CA LEU A 145 9.33 -0.14 -8.89
C LEU A 145 9.83 -1.58 -9.01
N VAL A 146 10.57 -2.04 -8.00
CA VAL A 146 10.85 -3.46 -7.77
C VAL A 146 10.15 -3.82 -6.46
N ASP A 147 9.09 -4.61 -6.56
CA ASP A 147 8.36 -5.07 -5.39
C ASP A 147 8.96 -6.38 -4.82
N ARG A 148 8.40 -6.83 -3.70
CA ARG A 148 8.80 -8.09 -3.05
C ARG A 148 8.74 -9.29 -3.99
N GLU A 149 7.70 -9.39 -4.82
CA GLU A 149 7.52 -10.54 -5.70
C GLU A 149 8.55 -10.55 -6.83
N ALA A 150 8.84 -9.38 -7.41
CA ALA A 150 9.88 -9.20 -8.41
C ALA A 150 11.27 -9.55 -7.84
N LEU A 151 11.60 -9.05 -6.64
CA LEU A 151 12.87 -9.36 -5.99
C LEU A 151 12.98 -10.86 -5.64
N LEU A 152 11.91 -11.48 -5.14
CA LEU A 152 11.88 -12.92 -4.88
C LEU A 152 12.05 -13.75 -6.15
N ARG A 153 11.44 -13.33 -7.26
CA ARG A 153 11.60 -13.99 -8.55
C ARG A 153 13.05 -13.94 -9.01
N ALA A 154 13.67 -12.75 -8.96
CA ALA A 154 15.08 -12.58 -9.31
C ALA A 154 15.99 -13.46 -8.42
N LEU A 155 15.76 -13.48 -7.10
CA LEU A 155 16.56 -14.29 -6.19
C LEU A 155 16.40 -15.80 -6.38
N ARG A 156 15.29 -16.26 -6.97
CA ARG A 156 15.01 -17.68 -7.23
C ARG A 156 15.44 -18.14 -8.61
N GLU A 157 15.81 -17.21 -9.50
CA GLU A 157 16.15 -17.52 -10.88
C GLU A 157 17.38 -18.42 -10.99
N HIS A 158 18.34 -18.28 -10.06
CA HIS A 158 19.52 -19.12 -9.97
C HIS A 158 19.68 -19.81 -8.62
N GLU A 159 20.14 -21.05 -8.64
CA GLU A 159 20.46 -21.81 -7.43
C GLU A 159 21.79 -21.30 -6.81
N CYS A 160 21.68 -20.48 -5.78
CA CYS A 160 22.83 -20.01 -4.99
C CYS A 160 22.86 -20.69 -3.62
N LYS A 161 23.92 -21.40 -3.22
CA LYS A 161 23.98 -22.06 -1.89
C LYS A 161 24.64 -21.22 -0.80
N HIS A 162 25.03 -19.98 -1.11
CA HIS A 162 25.73 -19.14 -0.15
C HIS A 162 24.84 -18.86 1.08
N PRO A 163 25.33 -19.07 2.32
CA PRO A 163 24.49 -18.99 3.53
C PRO A 163 23.75 -17.65 3.68
N ILE A 164 24.44 -16.52 3.49
CA ILE A 164 23.82 -15.18 3.58
C ILE A 164 22.72 -15.00 2.52
N TYR A 165 22.93 -15.52 1.31
CA TYR A 165 21.95 -15.45 0.23
C TYR A 165 20.71 -16.27 0.59
N GLN A 166 20.92 -17.49 1.05
CA GLN A 166 19.85 -18.41 1.43
C GLN A 166 19.06 -17.91 2.63
N GLU A 167 19.72 -17.32 3.62
CA GLU A 167 19.04 -16.70 4.75
C GLU A 167 18.17 -15.51 4.32
N TYR A 168 18.64 -14.65 3.41
CA TYR A 168 17.83 -13.54 2.91
C TYR A 168 16.65 -14.03 2.07
N LEU A 169 16.87 -14.99 1.17
CA LEU A 169 15.81 -15.58 0.36
C LEU A 169 14.74 -16.22 1.24
N ALA A 170 15.13 -17.00 2.25
CA ALA A 170 14.22 -17.62 3.21
C ALA A 170 13.43 -16.57 4.02
N TYR A 171 14.11 -15.51 4.48
CA TYR A 171 13.48 -14.40 5.16
C TYR A 171 12.42 -13.72 4.29
N LEU A 172 12.78 -13.33 3.07
CA LEU A 172 11.88 -12.61 2.17
C LEU A 172 10.69 -13.48 1.76
N ALA A 173 10.91 -14.79 1.56
CA ALA A 173 9.85 -15.75 1.28
C ALA A 173 8.88 -15.89 2.47
N GLN A 174 9.38 -15.89 3.71
CA GLN A 174 8.54 -15.91 4.91
C GLN A 174 7.74 -14.61 5.06
N VAL A 175 8.33 -13.45 4.74
CA VAL A 175 7.60 -12.18 4.70
C VAL A 175 6.45 -12.28 3.70
N ASP A 176 6.73 -12.76 2.49
CA ASP A 176 5.74 -12.90 1.42
C ASP A 176 4.59 -13.84 1.78
N GLU A 177 4.91 -15.01 2.34
CA GLU A 177 3.92 -15.96 2.83
C GLU A 177 3.02 -15.35 3.90
N ARG A 178 3.60 -14.57 4.84
CA ARG A 178 2.80 -13.87 5.87
C ARG A 178 1.81 -12.89 5.25
N TYR A 179 2.21 -12.12 4.24
CA TYR A 179 1.29 -11.20 3.53
C TYR A 179 0.16 -11.96 2.83
N ARG A 180 0.48 -13.06 2.14
CA ARG A 180 -0.53 -13.90 1.46
C ARG A 180 -1.48 -14.57 2.44
N SER A 181 -0.95 -15.12 3.54
CA SER A 181 -1.72 -15.76 4.60
C SER A 181 -2.70 -14.78 5.26
N ASN A 182 -2.24 -13.56 5.58
CA ASN A 182 -3.11 -12.50 6.11
C ASN A 182 -4.25 -12.11 5.16
N ILE A 183 -4.00 -12.10 3.84
CA ILE A 183 -5.05 -11.85 2.84
C ILE A 183 -6.01 -13.04 2.76
N SER A 184 -5.49 -14.28 2.78
CA SER A 184 -6.31 -15.50 2.76
C SER A 184 -7.25 -15.60 3.97
N ASP A 185 -6.82 -15.12 5.14
CA ASP A 185 -7.64 -15.05 6.35
C ASP A 185 -8.93 -14.23 6.17
N LEU A 186 -9.01 -13.30 5.19
CA LEU A 186 -10.25 -12.59 4.87
C LEU A 186 -11.40 -13.52 4.49
N ALA A 187 -11.09 -14.67 3.88
CA ALA A 187 -12.08 -15.66 3.46
C ALA A 187 -12.56 -16.54 4.62
N THR A 188 -11.92 -16.46 5.79
CA THR A 188 -12.28 -17.23 6.99
C THR A 188 -13.06 -16.35 7.96
N PRO A 189 -14.38 -16.56 8.16
CA PRO A 189 -15.22 -15.66 8.96
C PRO A 189 -14.67 -15.32 10.34
N ASP A 190 -14.14 -16.30 11.07
CA ASP A 190 -13.61 -16.11 12.42
C ASP A 190 -12.23 -15.41 12.45
N ARG A 191 -11.50 -15.41 11.32
CA ARG A 191 -10.19 -14.74 11.19
C ARG A 191 -10.27 -13.39 10.48
N MET A 192 -11.41 -13.02 9.91
CA MET A 192 -11.60 -11.75 9.21
C MET A 192 -11.23 -10.54 10.08
N GLY A 193 -11.57 -10.56 11.37
CA GLY A 193 -11.18 -9.53 12.32
C GLY A 193 -9.66 -9.41 12.48
N TYR A 194 -8.94 -10.53 12.55
CA TYR A 194 -7.48 -10.55 12.58
C TYR A 194 -6.88 -10.09 11.24
N ALA A 195 -7.42 -10.56 10.11
CA ALA A 195 -6.99 -10.13 8.79
C ALA A 195 -7.08 -8.60 8.66
N LEU A 196 -8.25 -8.04 8.97
CA LEU A 196 -8.53 -6.60 8.88
C LEU A 196 -7.87 -5.74 9.96
N SER A 197 -7.17 -6.32 10.94
CA SER A 197 -6.29 -5.53 11.82
C SER A 197 -4.98 -5.13 11.14
N HIS A 198 -4.73 -5.60 9.92
CA HIS A 198 -3.54 -5.28 9.12
C HIS A 198 -3.88 -4.28 8.01
N ALA A 199 -3.12 -3.18 7.93
CA ALA A 199 -3.32 -2.12 6.92
C ALA A 199 -3.30 -2.65 5.48
N HIS A 200 -2.36 -3.53 5.15
CA HIS A 200 -2.25 -4.10 3.80
C HIS A 200 -3.46 -4.95 3.39
N VAL A 201 -4.10 -5.62 4.36
CA VAL A 201 -5.31 -6.41 4.09
C VAL A 201 -6.50 -5.48 3.86
N GLN A 202 -6.62 -4.41 4.64
CA GLN A 202 -7.65 -3.40 4.41
C GLN A 202 -7.48 -2.71 3.05
N TRP A 203 -6.25 -2.34 2.69
CA TRP A 203 -5.93 -1.77 1.38
C TRP A 203 -6.30 -2.73 0.25
N HIS A 204 -5.84 -3.98 0.32
CA HIS A 204 -6.17 -5.01 -0.67
C HIS A 204 -7.68 -5.20 -0.84
N LEU A 205 -8.42 -5.27 0.27
CA LEU A 205 -9.87 -5.38 0.21
C LEU A 205 -10.50 -4.15 -0.44
N MET A 206 -10.15 -2.94 0.00
CA MET A 206 -10.73 -1.70 -0.50
C MET A 206 -10.38 -1.46 -1.98
N GLU A 207 -9.17 -1.78 -2.41
CA GLU A 207 -8.75 -1.75 -3.81
C GLU A 207 -9.56 -2.77 -4.63
N SER A 208 -9.75 -3.99 -4.13
CA SER A 208 -10.55 -5.02 -4.81
C SER A 208 -12.04 -4.68 -4.90
N LEU A 209 -12.55 -3.93 -3.92
CA LEU A 209 -13.93 -3.46 -3.94
C LEU A 209 -14.04 -2.30 -4.92
N PHE A 210 -13.31 -1.20 -4.72
CA PHE A 210 -13.60 0.07 -5.40
C PHE A 210 -12.75 0.37 -6.63
N GLY A 211 -11.72 -0.42 -6.93
CA GLY A 211 -10.73 -0.14 -7.98
C GLY A 211 -11.33 0.12 -9.37
N GLU A 212 -12.53 -0.41 -9.65
CA GLU A 212 -13.24 -0.24 -10.92
C GLU A 212 -14.68 0.26 -10.77
N ILE A 213 -15.20 0.45 -9.54
CA ILE A 213 -16.64 0.78 -9.35
C ILE A 213 -16.95 2.25 -9.65
N SER A 214 -16.12 3.18 -9.17
CA SER A 214 -16.39 4.62 -9.26
C SER A 214 -15.08 5.42 -9.32
N PRO A 215 -15.04 6.56 -10.04
CA PRO A 215 -13.95 7.52 -9.92
C PRO A 215 -13.83 7.97 -8.46
N GLY A 216 -12.65 7.78 -7.86
CA GLY A 216 -12.43 8.10 -6.47
C GLY A 216 -10.98 8.01 -6.08
N TRP A 217 -10.71 8.10 -4.78
CA TRP A 217 -9.35 8.00 -4.25
C TRP A 217 -9.31 7.13 -3.00
N LEU A 218 -8.31 6.25 -2.94
CA LEU A 218 -8.00 5.47 -1.75
C LEU A 218 -7.02 6.22 -0.88
N TYR A 219 -7.27 6.16 0.43
CA TYR A 219 -6.40 6.71 1.45
C TYR A 219 -6.38 5.77 2.65
N HIS A 220 -5.27 5.72 3.36
CA HIS A 220 -5.12 4.92 4.57
C HIS A 220 -4.49 5.74 5.69
N GLY A 221 -4.67 5.28 6.91
CA GLY A 221 -4.06 5.91 8.08
C GLY A 221 -4.22 5.07 9.32
N THR A 222 -3.91 5.67 10.47
CA THR A 222 -4.01 5.03 11.77
C THR A 222 -4.87 5.85 12.72
N ASN A 223 -5.62 5.16 13.56
CA ASN A 223 -6.35 5.77 14.67
C ASN A 223 -5.36 6.13 15.80
N GLN A 224 -5.77 6.95 16.77
CA GLN A 224 -4.92 7.34 17.93
C GLN A 224 -4.41 6.16 18.79
N GLY A 225 -4.92 4.94 18.58
CA GLY A 225 -4.44 3.69 19.19
C GLY A 225 -3.62 2.79 18.26
N GLY A 226 -3.18 3.28 17.10
CA GLY A 226 -2.38 2.53 16.12
C GLY A 226 -3.16 1.58 15.21
N ALA A 227 -4.44 1.34 15.47
CA ALA A 227 -5.29 0.52 14.61
C ALA A 227 -5.42 1.16 13.22
N PRO A 228 -5.17 0.40 12.13
CA PRO A 228 -5.23 0.94 10.79
C PRO A 228 -6.68 1.13 10.33
N TRP A 229 -6.84 2.03 9.39
CA TRP A 229 -8.07 2.26 8.67
C TRP A 229 -7.77 2.55 7.20
N THR A 230 -8.73 2.25 6.33
CA THR A 230 -8.65 2.56 4.90
C THR A 230 -9.96 3.18 4.46
N GLN A 231 -9.90 4.20 3.60
CA GLN A 231 -11.07 4.87 3.08
C GLN A 231 -11.01 5.07 1.57
N PHE A 232 -12.18 5.05 0.94
CA PHE A 232 -12.39 5.34 -0.47
C PHE A 232 -13.31 6.57 -0.58
N GLY A 233 -12.75 7.70 -1.00
CA GLY A 233 -13.51 8.93 -1.28
C GLY A 233 -14.19 8.85 -2.64
N PHE A 234 -15.50 9.15 -2.67
CA PHE A 234 -16.32 9.08 -3.89
C PHE A 234 -17.09 10.39 -4.17
N HIS A 235 -17.11 11.33 -3.22
CA HIS A 235 -17.75 12.62 -3.43
C HIS A 235 -17.05 13.72 -2.63
N GLN A 236 -16.85 14.86 -3.27
CA GLN A 236 -16.34 16.08 -2.62
C GLN A 236 -17.08 17.29 -3.18
N MET A 237 -17.46 18.21 -2.29
CA MET A 237 -18.07 19.48 -2.65
C MET A 237 -17.38 20.63 -1.95
N ALA A 238 -17.23 21.75 -2.67
CA ALA A 238 -16.86 23.02 -2.07
C ALA A 238 -18.09 23.67 -1.44
N LEU A 239 -17.96 24.12 -0.20
CA LEU A 239 -19.02 24.83 0.51
C LEU A 239 -18.83 26.35 0.40
N PRO A 240 -19.91 27.15 0.53
CA PRO A 240 -19.81 28.61 0.54
C PRO A 240 -18.86 29.18 1.60
N SER A 241 -18.62 28.44 2.68
CA SER A 241 -17.66 28.81 3.73
C SER A 241 -16.19 28.69 3.29
N GLY A 242 -15.92 28.19 2.08
CA GLY A 242 -14.57 27.86 1.59
C GLY A 242 -14.04 26.52 2.10
N ALA A 243 -14.76 25.83 2.98
CA ALA A 243 -14.44 24.47 3.40
C ALA A 243 -14.85 23.45 2.32
N ASN A 244 -14.23 22.27 2.36
CA ASN A 244 -14.68 21.12 1.59
C ASN A 244 -15.43 20.14 2.49
N GLU A 245 -16.50 19.57 1.92
CA GLU A 245 -17.16 18.40 2.48
C GLU A 245 -16.85 17.19 1.61
N THR A 246 -16.59 16.06 2.25
CA THR A 246 -16.21 14.81 1.59
C THR A 246 -17.07 13.68 2.12
N LEU A 247 -17.51 12.80 1.20
CA LEU A 247 -18.11 11.52 1.54
C LEU A 247 -17.18 10.39 1.10
N PHE A 248 -17.01 9.42 1.98
CA PHE A 248 -16.14 8.27 1.74
C PHE A 248 -16.68 7.02 2.40
N TRP A 249 -16.34 5.88 1.80
CA TRP A 249 -16.40 4.59 2.46
C TRP A 249 -15.20 4.44 3.40
N ARG A 250 -15.43 3.93 4.60
CA ARG A 250 -14.42 3.71 5.65
C ARG A 250 -14.45 2.25 6.07
N LEU A 251 -13.34 1.56 5.88
CA LEU A 251 -13.06 0.24 6.44
C LEU A 251 -12.24 0.43 7.72
N ASP A 252 -12.79 -0.01 8.83
CA ASP A 252 -12.19 0.12 10.15
C ASP A 252 -12.76 -0.95 11.09
N GLN A 253 -12.33 -0.93 12.34
CA GLN A 253 -12.69 -1.89 13.36
C GLN A 253 -13.21 -1.19 14.60
N ARG A 254 -14.28 -1.72 15.20
CA ARG A 254 -14.83 -1.19 16.45
C ARG A 254 -14.90 -2.25 17.55
N LYS A 255 -14.46 -1.86 18.74
CA LYS A 255 -14.66 -2.66 19.95
C LYS A 255 -16.14 -2.61 20.34
N PRO A 256 -16.79 -3.75 20.62
CA PRO A 256 -18.16 -3.76 21.10
C PRO A 256 -18.25 -3.15 22.51
N ARG A 257 -19.41 -2.56 22.84
CA ARG A 257 -19.66 -1.88 24.13
C ARG A 257 -19.71 -2.82 25.34
N ARG A 258 -20.04 -4.10 25.11
CA ARG A 258 -20.06 -5.16 26.12
C ARG A 258 -19.10 -6.23 25.59
N GLY A 259 -18.10 -6.62 26.38
CA GLY A 259 -16.97 -7.45 25.95
C GLY A 259 -17.33 -8.47 24.86
N GLY A 260 -16.56 -8.47 23.78
CA GLY A 260 -16.81 -9.25 22.57
C GLY A 260 -15.70 -9.02 21.54
N PRO A 261 -15.68 -9.79 20.44
CA PRO A 261 -14.66 -9.67 19.42
C PRO A 261 -14.71 -8.28 18.77
N VAL A 262 -13.55 -7.79 18.36
CA VAL A 262 -13.44 -6.57 17.54
C VAL A 262 -14.18 -6.81 16.24
N MET A 263 -15.13 -5.93 15.91
CA MET A 263 -16.00 -6.09 14.75
C MET A 263 -15.53 -5.18 13.61
N PRO A 264 -15.14 -5.74 12.46
CA PRO A 264 -14.91 -4.96 11.26
C PRO A 264 -16.21 -4.34 10.75
N TYR A 265 -16.09 -3.17 10.14
CA TYR A 265 -17.21 -2.53 9.48
C TYR A 265 -16.77 -1.77 8.25
N LEU A 266 -17.72 -1.60 7.33
CA LEU A 266 -17.63 -0.72 6.17
C LEU A 266 -18.73 0.34 6.30
N ALA A 267 -18.36 1.61 6.40
CA ALA A 267 -19.32 2.71 6.63
C ALA A 267 -19.17 3.83 5.62
N VAL A 268 -20.28 4.46 5.23
CA VAL A 268 -20.24 5.76 4.55
C VAL A 268 -20.19 6.84 5.62
N ARG A 269 -19.24 7.77 5.49
CA ARG A 269 -19.03 8.86 6.45
C ARG A 269 -18.95 10.21 5.73
N GLN A 270 -19.50 11.23 6.38
CA GLN A 270 -19.40 12.63 5.98
C GLN A 270 -18.32 13.29 6.81
N HIS A 271 -17.34 13.92 6.15
CA HIS A 271 -16.33 14.75 6.79
C HIS A 271 -16.39 16.20 6.28
N GLN A 272 -16.45 17.14 7.21
CA GLN A 272 -16.35 18.57 6.93
C GLN A 272 -15.61 19.24 8.09
N HIS A 273 -14.58 20.03 7.77
CA HIS A 273 -13.96 20.93 8.74
C HIS A 273 -14.79 22.22 8.86
N PHE A 274 -15.06 22.66 10.09
CA PHE A 274 -15.81 23.90 10.38
C PHE A 274 -15.38 24.47 11.74
N ASP A 275 -15.66 25.75 11.99
CA ASP A 275 -15.47 26.28 13.35
C ASP A 275 -16.51 25.65 14.28
N ARG A 276 -16.06 24.91 15.30
CA ARG A 276 -16.95 24.19 16.23
C ARG A 276 -17.80 25.14 17.07
N ARG A 277 -17.47 26.43 17.13
CA ARG A 277 -18.25 27.49 17.79
C ARG A 277 -19.30 28.12 16.87
N ASP A 278 -19.21 27.88 15.57
CA ASP A 278 -20.19 28.34 14.59
C ASP A 278 -21.35 27.33 14.50
N GLU A 279 -22.41 27.62 15.27
CA GLU A 279 -23.62 26.78 15.31
C GLU A 279 -24.36 26.76 13.96
N ALA A 280 -24.20 27.77 13.10
CA ALA A 280 -24.82 27.79 11.77
C ALA A 280 -24.12 26.80 10.84
N GLN A 281 -22.78 26.79 10.82
CA GLN A 281 -22.02 25.79 10.04
C GLN A 281 -22.29 24.36 10.52
N LYS A 282 -22.37 24.17 11.84
CA LYS A 282 -22.71 22.88 12.45
C LYS A 282 -24.12 22.44 12.09
N GLY A 283 -25.11 23.34 12.17
CA GLY A 283 -26.49 23.09 11.77
C GLY A 283 -26.59 22.66 10.30
N ALA A 284 -25.98 23.42 9.40
CA ALA A 284 -25.97 23.12 7.96
C ALA A 284 -25.31 21.75 7.65
N LYS A 285 -24.22 21.40 8.35
CA LYS A 285 -23.60 20.07 8.24
C LYS A 285 -24.57 18.95 8.64
N LEU A 286 -25.28 19.12 9.76
CA LEU A 286 -26.22 18.12 10.29
C LEU A 286 -27.45 17.99 9.39
N GLU A 287 -27.93 19.06 8.78
CA GLU A 287 -29.00 19.02 7.79
C GLU A 287 -28.60 18.21 6.56
N ARG A 288 -27.39 18.44 6.02
CA ARG A 288 -26.85 17.61 4.93
C ARG A 288 -26.64 16.16 5.34
N LEU A 289 -26.13 15.92 6.56
CA LEU A 289 -25.98 14.57 7.10
C LEU A 289 -27.30 13.81 7.11
N GLU A 290 -28.41 14.45 7.51
CA GLU A 290 -29.72 13.81 7.50
C GLU A 290 -30.22 13.53 6.07
N ARG A 291 -29.93 14.42 5.10
CA ARG A 291 -30.19 14.13 3.68
C ARG A 291 -29.41 12.90 3.19
N TYR A 292 -28.14 12.76 3.55
CA TYR A 292 -27.35 11.57 3.20
C TYR A 292 -27.87 10.31 3.88
N ARG A 293 -28.34 10.41 5.14
CA ARG A 293 -28.96 9.29 5.85
C ARG A 293 -30.29 8.87 5.23
N ASN A 294 -31.09 9.83 4.74
CA ASN A 294 -32.26 9.54 3.92
C ASN A 294 -31.87 8.81 2.64
N ALA A 295 -30.91 9.34 1.87
CA ALA A 295 -30.41 8.70 0.65
C ALA A 295 -29.92 7.26 0.90
N TRP A 296 -29.21 7.01 2.00
CA TRP A 296 -28.80 5.68 2.43
C TRP A 296 -30.00 4.75 2.68
N ARG A 297 -31.01 5.21 3.43
CA ARG A 297 -32.22 4.41 3.71
C ARG A 297 -32.98 4.11 2.41
N ASP A 298 -33.15 5.11 1.56
CA ASP A 298 -33.91 5.00 0.32
C ASP A 298 -33.22 4.09 -0.71
N THR A 299 -31.89 3.91 -0.61
CA THR A 299 -31.14 2.95 -1.43
C THR A 299 -31.64 1.52 -1.20
N PHE A 300 -32.03 1.15 0.02
CA PHE A 300 -32.67 -0.15 0.29
C PHE A 300 -34.11 -0.25 -0.23
N GLY A 301 -34.72 0.89 -0.56
CA GLY A 301 -36.09 0.98 -1.07
C GLY A 301 -36.24 0.53 -2.53
N ALA A 302 -35.15 0.45 -3.30
CA ALA A 302 -35.17 -0.05 -4.68
C ALA A 302 -35.49 -1.56 -4.72
N ASP A 303 -36.41 -1.99 -5.59
CA ASP A 303 -37.00 -3.34 -5.56
C ASP A 303 -35.97 -4.48 -5.65
N GLU A 304 -34.88 -4.31 -6.40
CA GLU A 304 -33.77 -5.27 -6.46
C GLU A 304 -32.91 -5.30 -5.19
N LEU A 305 -32.81 -4.17 -4.48
CA LEU A 305 -31.94 -4.01 -3.31
C LEU A 305 -32.63 -4.43 -1.99
N ARG A 306 -33.97 -4.49 -1.97
CA ARG A 306 -34.76 -4.99 -0.82
C ARG A 306 -34.45 -6.43 -0.44
N ARG A 307 -33.97 -7.23 -1.39
CA ARG A 307 -33.66 -8.67 -1.20
C ARG A 307 -32.18 -8.94 -1.03
N MET A 308 -31.33 -7.90 -0.98
CA MET A 308 -29.91 -8.08 -0.77
C MET A 308 -29.63 -8.65 0.62
N PRO A 309 -28.63 -9.54 0.76
CA PRO A 309 -28.16 -10.03 2.05
C PRO A 309 -27.36 -8.98 2.86
N LEU A 310 -27.30 -7.72 2.40
CA LEU A 310 -26.61 -6.63 3.12
C LEU A 310 -27.50 -6.09 4.25
N VAL A 311 -27.02 -6.21 5.48
CA VAL A 311 -27.74 -5.76 6.68
C VAL A 311 -27.16 -4.44 7.18
N ALA A 312 -27.87 -3.34 6.93
CA ALA A 312 -27.54 -2.04 7.50
C ALA A 312 -27.67 -2.06 9.02
N SER A 313 -26.73 -1.43 9.70
CA SER A 313 -26.75 -1.23 11.15
C SER A 313 -26.93 0.24 11.49
N LYS A 314 -27.38 0.51 12.72
CA LYS A 314 -27.62 1.88 13.19
C LYS A 314 -26.30 2.66 13.22
N PRO A 315 -26.20 3.82 12.54
CA PRO A 315 -25.05 4.69 12.65
C PRO A 315 -24.81 5.12 14.10
N VAL A 316 -23.55 5.33 14.46
CA VAL A 316 -23.21 5.90 15.76
C VAL A 316 -23.80 7.31 15.85
N ALA A 317 -24.47 7.56 16.98
CA ALA A 317 -24.98 8.87 17.37
C ALA A 317 -23.82 9.79 17.77
N ASP A 318 -22.97 10.17 16.81
CA ASP A 318 -21.88 11.12 17.03
C ASP A 318 -22.40 12.55 16.87
N HIS A 319 -23.26 12.97 17.80
CA HIS A 319 -23.84 14.31 17.83
C HIS A 319 -22.88 15.35 18.44
N GLN A 320 -21.61 15.00 18.70
CA GLN A 320 -20.67 15.85 19.43
C GLN A 320 -19.82 16.79 18.55
N GLY A 321 -20.33 17.16 17.37
CA GLY A 321 -19.69 18.17 16.52
C GLY A 321 -18.25 17.80 16.13
N LYS A 322 -17.99 16.51 15.89
CA LYS A 322 -16.75 16.07 15.25
C LYS A 322 -16.88 16.32 13.75
N PHE A 323 -15.75 16.60 13.10
CA PHE A 323 -15.71 16.85 11.66
C PHE A 323 -16.29 15.69 10.85
N GLU A 324 -16.26 14.48 11.40
CA GLU A 324 -16.72 13.25 10.78
C GLU A 324 -18.02 12.71 11.39
N SER A 325 -18.93 12.16 10.57
CA SER A 325 -20.20 11.57 11.03
C SER A 325 -20.59 10.37 10.17
N GLU A 326 -21.12 9.31 10.79
CA GLU A 326 -21.60 8.13 10.06
C GLU A 326 -22.95 8.42 9.37
N VAL A 327 -22.99 8.13 8.07
CA VAL A 327 -24.20 8.13 7.25
C VAL A 327 -24.88 6.76 7.33
N GLY A 328 -24.10 5.69 7.11
CA GLY A 328 -24.60 4.32 7.08
C GLY A 328 -23.47 3.32 7.31
N VAL A 329 -23.80 2.12 7.79
CA VAL A 329 -22.76 1.14 8.18
C VAL A 329 -23.21 -0.30 7.97
N PHE A 330 -22.28 -1.11 7.45
CA PHE A 330 -22.32 -2.57 7.40
C PHE A 330 -21.29 -3.13 8.38
N PHE A 331 -21.74 -3.95 9.33
CA PHE A 331 -20.81 -4.83 10.05
C PHE A 331 -20.49 -6.04 9.18
N MET A 332 -19.29 -6.59 9.35
CA MET A 332 -18.84 -7.78 8.64
C MET A 332 -18.39 -8.87 9.62
N GLY A 333 -18.58 -10.13 9.22
CA GLY A 333 -18.21 -11.31 10.00
C GLY A 333 -19.40 -12.15 10.46
N PRO A 334 -19.18 -13.14 11.35
CA PRO A 334 -20.23 -14.04 11.82
C PRO A 334 -21.45 -13.29 12.37
N GLY A 335 -22.65 -13.61 11.87
CA GLY A 335 -23.90 -12.95 12.25
C GLY A 335 -24.17 -11.59 11.60
N HIS A 336 -23.31 -11.14 10.68
CA HIS A 336 -23.45 -9.89 9.93
C HIS A 336 -23.22 -10.13 8.42
N CYS A 337 -22.94 -9.07 7.64
CA CYS A 337 -22.70 -9.20 6.21
C CYS A 337 -21.48 -10.10 5.96
N SER A 338 -21.62 -11.09 5.10
CA SER A 338 -20.46 -11.87 4.66
C SER A 338 -19.61 -11.04 3.69
N LEU A 339 -18.32 -11.36 3.59
CA LEU A 339 -17.45 -10.70 2.61
C LEU A 339 -17.90 -11.01 1.17
N GLN A 340 -18.46 -12.20 0.92
CA GLN A 340 -19.01 -12.57 -0.38
C GLN A 340 -20.18 -11.67 -0.75
N ASP A 341 -21.10 -11.43 0.19
CA ASP A 341 -22.23 -10.54 -0.02
C ASP A 341 -21.78 -9.11 -0.30
N ILE A 342 -20.82 -8.60 0.48
CA ILE A 342 -20.24 -7.27 0.25
C ILE A 342 -19.66 -7.19 -1.16
N ARG A 343 -18.82 -8.14 -1.58
CA ARG A 343 -18.23 -8.15 -2.93
C ARG A 343 -19.27 -8.20 -4.05
N GLN A 344 -20.30 -9.01 -3.88
CA GLN A 344 -21.33 -9.19 -4.91
C GLN A 344 -22.24 -7.96 -5.04
N TRP A 345 -22.60 -7.33 -3.92
CA TRP A 345 -23.73 -6.41 -3.86
C TRP A 345 -23.34 -4.95 -3.62
N LEU A 346 -22.15 -4.69 -3.06
CA LEU A 346 -21.66 -3.33 -2.82
C LEU A 346 -21.55 -2.49 -4.11
N PRO A 347 -21.11 -3.01 -5.29
CA PRO A 347 -21.03 -2.18 -6.49
C PRO A 347 -22.37 -1.56 -6.89
N ARG A 348 -23.44 -2.36 -6.90
CA ARG A 348 -24.79 -1.88 -7.21
C ARG A 348 -25.31 -0.94 -6.14
N PHE A 349 -25.12 -1.31 -4.87
CA PHE A 349 -25.51 -0.46 -3.74
C PHE A 349 -24.81 0.91 -3.81
N HIS A 350 -23.51 0.93 -4.09
CA HIS A 350 -22.72 2.15 -4.19
C HIS A 350 -23.19 3.05 -5.33
N ALA A 351 -23.43 2.49 -6.52
CA ALA A 351 -23.90 3.26 -7.67
C ALA A 351 -25.25 3.97 -7.40
N GLU A 352 -26.21 3.24 -6.81
CA GLU A 352 -27.51 3.79 -6.45
C GLU A 352 -27.39 4.85 -5.34
N LEU A 353 -26.59 4.57 -4.31
CA LEU A 353 -26.34 5.52 -3.24
C LEU A 353 -25.67 6.79 -3.76
N GLU A 354 -24.67 6.66 -4.63
CA GLU A 354 -23.94 7.78 -5.21
C GLU A 354 -24.86 8.67 -6.05
N ALA A 355 -25.73 8.07 -6.87
CA ALA A 355 -26.73 8.80 -7.65
C ALA A 355 -27.67 9.62 -6.74
N ARG A 356 -28.16 9.02 -5.65
CA ARG A 356 -29.01 9.71 -4.66
C ARG A 356 -28.26 10.82 -3.93
N ILE A 357 -27.01 10.58 -3.54
CA ILE A 357 -26.16 11.58 -2.88
C ILE A 357 -25.97 12.79 -3.78
N ARG A 358 -25.68 12.59 -5.07
CA ARG A 358 -25.51 13.70 -6.03
C ARG A 358 -26.78 14.55 -6.16
N LEU A 359 -27.96 13.93 -6.13
CA LEU A 359 -29.25 14.65 -6.16
C LEU A 359 -29.46 15.51 -4.91
N VAL A 360 -29.25 14.94 -3.71
CA VAL A 360 -29.50 15.65 -2.44
C VAL A 360 -28.38 16.62 -2.04
N ALA A 361 -27.22 16.52 -2.68
CA ALA A 361 -26.11 17.46 -2.55
C ALA A 361 -26.33 18.74 -3.38
N ALA A 362 -27.08 18.66 -4.48
CA ALA A 362 -27.41 19.80 -5.34
C ALA A 362 -28.58 20.64 -4.80
N SER A 363 -29.35 20.08 -3.85
CA SER A 363 -30.44 20.73 -3.11
C SER A 363 -29.97 21.24 -1.75
#